data_AF-A0A1E3IY63-F1
#
_entry.id   AF-A0A1E3IY63-F1
#
_cell.length_a   1.000
_cell.length_b   1.000
_cell.length_c   1.000
_cell.angle_alpha   90.00
_cell.angle_beta   90.00
_cell.angle_gamma   90.00
#
_symmetry.space_group_name_H-M   'P 1'
#
loop_
_entity.id
_entity.type
_entity.pdbx_description
1 polymer ?
#
loop_
_entity_poly.entity_id
_entity_poly.type
_entity_poly.pdbx_seq_one_letter_code
_entity_poly.pdbx_strand_id
1 'polypeptide(L)'
;MDLSYNVVAANCAEQMAKYQECVLNNQAGDWNSICRPEGQALAACADNAYDPCTGTGLAPIADDLPSSVPHLAELKASCSEQITTYRQCLDRHGAQSDEVIGEKCGGLMKSLWECTEKTVAGIEAREGGPKLV
;
A
#
# COMPACT_ATOMS: atom_id res chain seq x y z
N MET A 1 8.96 5.99 -13.13
CA MET A 1 9.29 7.25 -12.44
C MET A 1 8.25 8.36 -12.63
N ASP A 2 7.18 8.17 -13.42
CA ASP A 2 6.13 9.20 -13.62
C ASP A 2 4.95 9.11 -12.63
N LEU A 3 4.63 7.88 -12.18
CA LEU A 3 3.53 7.64 -11.24
C LEU A 3 3.80 8.30 -9.87
N SER A 4 5.05 8.30 -9.39
CA SER A 4 5.42 8.94 -8.12
C SER A 4 5.32 10.46 -8.19
N TYR A 5 5.66 11.10 -9.32
CA TYR A 5 5.57 12.55 -9.45
C TYR A 5 4.11 13.02 -9.45
N ASN A 6 3.23 12.39 -10.24
CA ASN A 6 1.82 12.77 -10.30
C ASN A 6 1.10 12.56 -8.95
N VAL A 7 1.46 11.51 -8.21
CA VAL A 7 0.94 11.26 -6.85
C VAL A 7 1.40 12.33 -5.87
N VAL A 8 2.70 12.67 -5.86
CA VAL A 8 3.21 13.76 -5.01
C VAL A 8 2.57 15.08 -5.41
N ALA A 9 2.37 15.34 -6.70
CA ALA A 9 1.77 16.57 -7.17
C ALA A 9 0.31 16.74 -6.72
N ALA A 10 -0.46 15.64 -6.72
CA ALA A 10 -1.84 15.64 -6.24
C ALA A 10 -1.95 15.75 -4.71
N ASN A 11 -1.03 15.12 -3.96
CA ASN A 11 -1.14 15.01 -2.49
C ASN A 11 -0.38 16.10 -1.72
N CYS A 12 0.65 16.68 -2.33
CA CYS A 12 1.55 17.65 -1.69
C CYS A 12 1.46 19.03 -2.36
N ALA A 13 0.34 19.35 -3.02
CA ALA A 13 0.15 20.59 -3.77
C ALA A 13 0.41 21.84 -2.91
N GLU A 14 -0.03 21.84 -1.65
CA GLU A 14 0.18 22.95 -0.73
C GLU A 14 1.67 23.14 -0.38
N GLN A 15 2.38 22.04 -0.10
CA GLN A 15 3.78 22.04 0.28
C GLN A 15 4.66 22.41 -0.92
N MET A 16 4.28 21.97 -2.13
CA MET A 16 4.92 22.41 -3.38
C MET A 16 4.72 23.90 -3.61
N ALA A 17 3.50 24.42 -3.44
CA ALA A 17 3.22 25.84 -3.63
C ALA A 17 4.04 26.71 -2.67
N LYS A 18 4.13 26.33 -1.38
CA LYS A 18 4.92 27.05 -0.38
C LYS A 18 6.43 27.05 -0.69
N TYR A 19 6.96 25.90 -1.11
CA TYR A 19 8.37 25.81 -1.50
C TYR A 19 8.65 26.63 -2.76
N GLN A 20 7.79 26.53 -3.78
CA GLN A 20 7.91 27.31 -5.01
C GLN A 20 7.83 28.81 -4.74
N GLU A 21 6.88 29.26 -3.91
CA GLU A 21 6.75 30.66 -3.50
C GLU A 21 8.00 31.15 -2.76
N CYS A 22 8.53 30.36 -1.82
CA CYS A 22 9.76 30.71 -1.12
C CYS A 22 10.94 30.83 -2.08
N VAL A 23 11.13 29.87 -2.99
CA VAL A 23 12.19 29.93 -4.00
C VAL A 23 12.03 31.17 -4.86
N LEU A 24 10.82 31.45 -5.37
CA LEU A 24 10.52 32.60 -6.23
C LEU A 24 10.81 33.94 -5.54
N ASN A 25 10.57 34.05 -4.24
CA ASN A 25 10.83 35.25 -3.46
C ASN A 25 12.30 35.42 -3.05
N ASN A 26 13.10 34.34 -3.10
CA ASN A 26 14.49 34.33 -2.64
C ASN A 26 15.50 33.95 -3.73
N GLN A 27 15.11 34.00 -5.01
CA GLN A 27 15.93 33.56 -6.15
C GLN A 27 17.31 34.24 -6.23
N ALA A 28 17.41 35.48 -5.75
CA ALA A 28 18.63 36.26 -5.76
C ALA A 28 19.62 35.92 -4.62
N GLY A 29 19.19 35.12 -3.64
CA GLY A 29 19.98 34.74 -2.46
C GLY A 29 20.19 33.22 -2.34
N ASP A 30 20.67 32.78 -1.17
CA ASP A 30 20.81 31.36 -0.86
C ASP A 30 19.45 30.72 -0.50
N TRP A 31 18.56 30.65 -1.49
CA TRP A 31 17.22 30.08 -1.35
C TRP A 31 17.25 28.64 -0.84
N ASN A 32 18.33 27.89 -1.07
CA ASN A 32 18.46 26.51 -0.62
C ASN A 32 18.52 26.43 0.92
N SER A 33 19.27 27.34 1.56
CA SER A 33 19.28 27.45 3.02
C SER A 33 18.04 28.16 3.56
N ILE A 34 17.55 29.19 2.87
CA ILE A 34 16.40 30.00 3.30
C ILE A 34 15.10 29.18 3.29
N CYS A 35 14.86 28.44 2.21
CA CYS A 35 13.63 27.66 2.00
C CYS A 35 13.76 26.20 2.48
N ARG A 36 14.77 25.91 3.31
CA ARG A 36 15.00 24.57 3.86
C ARG A 36 13.79 24.04 4.65
N PRO A 37 13.07 24.84 5.47
CA PRO A 37 11.88 24.37 6.18
C PRO A 37 10.77 23.91 5.23
N GLU A 38 10.48 24.69 4.19
CA GLU A 38 9.48 24.37 3.17
C GLU A 38 9.88 23.13 2.36
N GLY A 39 11.17 23.01 2.03
CA GLY A 39 11.73 21.82 1.37
C GLY A 39 11.63 20.57 2.23
N GLN A 40 11.86 20.66 3.54
CA GLN A 40 11.68 19.54 4.48
C GLN A 40 10.21 19.14 4.60
N ALA A 41 9.29 20.11 4.63
CA ALA A 41 7.86 19.82 4.67
C ALA A 41 7.38 19.13 3.37
N LEU A 42 7.90 19.53 2.21
CA LEU A 42 7.60 18.88 0.93
C LEU A 42 8.18 17.46 0.86
N ALA A 43 9.43 17.27 1.32
CA ALA A 43 10.05 15.95 1.39
C ALA A 43 9.27 15.00 2.32
N ALA A 44 8.92 15.47 3.53
CA ALA A 44 8.10 14.70 4.45
C ALA A 44 6.71 14.37 3.88
N CYS A 45 6.10 15.28 3.12
CA CYS A 45 4.85 14.98 2.43
C CYS A 45 5.04 13.91 1.35
N ALA A 46 6.09 13.99 0.53
CA ALA A 46 6.39 13.00 -0.49
C ALA A 46 6.67 11.61 0.11
N ASP A 47 7.38 11.55 1.23
CA ASP A 47 7.65 10.30 1.96
C ASP A 47 6.37 9.67 2.52
N ASN A 48 5.42 10.48 3.00
CA ASN A 48 4.12 9.99 3.48
C ASN A 48 3.12 9.70 2.34
N ALA A 49 3.28 10.37 1.20
CA ALA A 49 2.52 10.13 -0.03
C ALA A 49 3.00 8.88 -0.79
N TYR A 50 3.95 8.13 -0.24
CA TYR A 50 4.41 6.86 -0.78
C TYR A 50 4.47 5.81 0.34
N ASP A 51 3.45 4.95 0.43
CA ASP A 51 3.54 3.74 1.24
C ASP A 51 4.15 2.61 0.38
N PRO A 52 5.40 2.18 0.63
CA PRO A 52 6.04 1.10 -0.11
C PRO A 52 5.37 -0.27 0.08
N CYS A 53 4.52 -0.44 1.10
CA CYS A 53 3.83 -1.69 1.39
C CYS A 53 2.49 -1.82 0.64
N THR A 54 1.85 -0.70 0.26
CA THR A 54 0.57 -0.70 -0.47
C THR A 54 0.69 -0.19 -1.91
N GLY A 55 1.82 0.42 -2.28
CA GLY A 55 2.01 1.01 -3.61
C GLY A 55 1.07 2.18 -3.89
N THR A 56 0.42 2.72 -2.86
CA THR A 56 -0.55 3.81 -2.95
C THR A 56 -0.24 4.87 -1.93
N GLY A 57 -0.12 6.12 -2.39
CA GLY A 57 -0.01 7.26 -1.51
C GLY A 57 -1.27 7.46 -0.69
N LEU A 58 -1.09 7.75 0.60
CA LEU A 58 -2.16 8.14 1.51
C LEU A 58 -2.79 9.46 1.06
N ALA A 59 -3.66 9.40 0.05
CA ALA A 59 -4.75 10.34 -0.05
C ALA A 59 -5.79 9.99 1.02
N PRO A 60 -6.42 10.96 1.70
CA PRO A 60 -7.67 10.72 2.39
C PRO A 60 -8.77 10.55 1.31
N ILE A 61 -8.78 9.38 0.67
CA ILE A 61 -9.96 8.83 0.01
C ILE A 61 -10.38 7.57 0.76
N ALA A 62 -10.72 7.76 2.04
CA ALA A 62 -11.80 6.95 2.57
C ALA A 62 -13.07 7.33 1.78
N ASP A 63 -13.81 6.31 1.35
CA ASP A 63 -15.26 6.35 1.07
C ASP A 63 -15.81 6.39 -0.37
N ASP A 64 -15.08 6.07 -1.44
CA ASP A 64 -15.77 5.76 -2.73
C ASP A 64 -15.00 4.87 -3.74
N LEU A 65 -14.39 3.78 -3.26
CA LEU A 65 -14.22 2.61 -4.13
C LEU A 65 -14.93 1.42 -3.49
N PRO A 66 -16.00 0.86 -4.11
CA PRO A 66 -16.39 -0.49 -3.76
C PRO A 66 -15.14 -1.34 -3.97
N SER A 67 -14.64 -1.98 -2.92
CA SER A 67 -13.43 -2.78 -2.97
C SER A 67 -13.46 -3.64 -4.23
N SER A 68 -12.65 -3.29 -5.23
CA SER A 68 -12.70 -3.85 -6.58
C SER A 68 -12.41 -5.36 -6.63
N VAL A 69 -12.11 -5.93 -5.47
CA VAL A 69 -11.95 -7.34 -5.21
C VAL A 69 -13.18 -7.80 -4.41
N PRO A 70 -14.21 -8.36 -5.06
CA PRO A 70 -15.35 -8.91 -4.35
C PRO A 70 -14.87 -9.93 -3.31
N HIS A 71 -15.52 -9.94 -2.15
CA HIS A 71 -15.27 -10.90 -1.07
C HIS A 71 -13.87 -10.85 -0.44
N LEU A 72 -13.04 -9.85 -0.77
CA LEU A 72 -11.72 -9.69 -0.17
C LEU A 72 -11.78 -9.56 1.36
N ALA A 73 -12.79 -8.86 1.87
CA ALA A 73 -13.00 -8.71 3.31
C ALA A 73 -13.29 -10.07 3.97
N GLU A 74 -14.14 -10.88 3.35
CA GLU A 74 -14.49 -12.23 3.83
C GLU A 74 -13.30 -13.18 3.76
N LEU A 75 -12.55 -13.18 2.66
CA LEU A 75 -11.34 -13.98 2.49
C LEU A 75 -10.29 -13.64 3.54
N LYS A 76 -10.04 -12.34 3.76
CA LYS A 76 -9.10 -11.88 4.80
C LYS A 76 -9.53 -12.29 6.20
N ALA A 77 -10.82 -12.25 6.51
CA ALA A 77 -11.33 -12.67 7.80
C ALA A 77 -11.16 -14.19 8.00
N SER A 78 -11.59 -14.98 7.01
CA SER A 78 -11.55 -16.45 7.04
C SER A 78 -10.13 -17.02 7.08
N CYS A 79 -9.18 -16.38 6.41
CA CYS A 79 -7.77 -16.82 6.35
C CYS A 79 -6.82 -15.97 7.20
N SER A 80 -7.35 -15.20 8.14
CA SER A 80 -6.58 -14.23 8.94
C SER A 80 -5.39 -14.84 9.68
N GLU A 81 -5.55 -16.06 10.20
CA GLU A 81 -4.48 -16.80 10.87
C GLU A 81 -3.35 -17.16 9.90
N GLN A 82 -3.67 -17.80 8.77
CA GLN A 82 -2.67 -18.21 7.76
C GLN A 82 -1.95 -17.00 7.16
N ILE A 83 -2.67 -15.91 6.91
CA ILE A 83 -2.11 -14.64 6.45
C ILE A 83 -1.12 -14.10 7.48
N THR A 84 -1.49 -14.10 8.76
CA THR A 84 -0.66 -13.57 9.84
C THR A 84 0.60 -14.40 10.02
N THR A 85 0.48 -15.73 10.04
CA THR A 85 1.64 -16.63 10.19
C THR A 85 2.60 -16.51 9.01
N TYR A 86 2.08 -16.44 7.78
CA TYR A 86 2.93 -16.26 6.60
C TYR A 86 3.66 -14.91 6.62
N ARG A 87 2.97 -13.81 6.98
CA ARG A 87 3.58 -12.48 7.16
C ARG A 87 4.67 -12.49 8.22
N GLN A 88 4.41 -13.07 9.39
CA GLN A 88 5.42 -13.19 10.45
C GLN A 88 6.66 -13.96 10.01
N CYS A 89 6.51 -14.94 9.11
CA CYS A 89 7.65 -15.63 8.52
C CYS A 89 8.46 -14.69 7.61
N LEU A 90 7.78 -13.94 6.75
CA LEU A 90 8.42 -12.93 5.89
C LEU A 90 9.07 -11.80 6.68
N ASP A 91 8.48 -11.34 7.79
CA ASP A 91 9.10 -10.32 8.63
C ASP A 91 10.46 -10.79 9.20
N ARG A 92 10.62 -12.10 9.40
CA ARG A 92 11.86 -12.72 9.92
C ARG A 92 12.86 -13.09 8.84
N HIS A 93 12.38 -13.45 7.64
CA HIS A 93 13.20 -14.10 6.60
C HIS A 93 13.17 -13.38 5.25
N GLY A 94 12.32 -12.38 5.05
CA GLY A 94 12.05 -11.75 3.76
C GLY A 94 13.19 -10.90 3.18
N ALA A 95 14.21 -10.58 3.98
CA ALA A 95 15.44 -9.94 3.52
C ALA A 95 16.54 -10.95 3.11
N GLN A 96 16.27 -12.25 3.25
CA GLN A 96 17.20 -13.33 2.89
C GLN A 96 16.97 -13.77 1.43
N SER A 97 17.76 -14.73 0.93
CA SER A 97 17.59 -15.21 -0.45
C SER A 97 16.28 -15.98 -0.65
N ASP A 98 15.84 -16.03 -1.90
CA ASP A 98 14.61 -16.74 -2.29
C ASP A 98 14.64 -18.23 -1.91
N GLU A 99 15.80 -18.91 -1.95
CA GLU A 99 15.91 -20.28 -1.43
C GLU A 99 15.54 -20.36 0.05
N VAL A 100 16.02 -19.42 0.87
CA VAL A 100 15.76 -19.44 2.32
C VAL A 100 14.31 -19.07 2.61
N ILE A 101 13.74 -18.12 1.87
CA ILE A 101 12.31 -17.77 1.98
C ILE A 101 11.45 -18.97 1.58
N GLY A 102 11.79 -19.68 0.51
CA GLY A 102 11.12 -20.89 0.06
C GLY A 102 11.18 -22.01 1.11
N GLU A 103 12.35 -22.25 1.69
CA GLU A 103 12.54 -23.28 2.73
C GLU A 103 11.78 -22.94 4.02
N LYS A 104 11.85 -21.69 4.50
CA LYS A 104 11.27 -21.29 5.79
C LYS A 104 9.79 -20.96 5.72
N CYS A 105 9.34 -20.35 4.63
CA CYS A 105 7.99 -19.81 4.50
C CYS A 105 7.15 -20.51 3.41
N GLY A 106 7.73 -21.36 2.55
CA GLY A 106 7.01 -22.01 1.46
C GLY A 106 5.86 -22.91 1.92
N GLY A 107 6.02 -23.63 3.05
CA GLY A 107 4.94 -24.41 3.65
C GLY A 107 3.75 -23.54 4.09
N LEU A 108 4.03 -22.36 4.64
CA LEU A 108 3.01 -21.40 5.08
C LEU A 108 2.30 -20.74 3.88
N MET A 109 3.03 -20.47 2.80
CA MET A 109 2.43 -20.01 1.54
C MET A 109 1.41 -21.02 1.02
N LYS A 110 1.74 -22.32 1.05
CA LYS A 110 0.82 -23.38 0.64
C LYS A 110 -0.44 -23.41 1.52
N SER A 111 -0.29 -23.37 2.85
CA SER A 111 -1.43 -23.34 3.77
C SER A 111 -2.34 -22.13 3.56
N LEU A 112 -1.74 -20.97 3.26
CA LEU A 112 -2.51 -19.77 2.92
C LEU A 112 -3.28 -19.97 1.61
N TRP A 113 -2.63 -20.49 0.56
CA TRP A 113 -3.27 -20.78 -0.72
C TRP A 113 -4.46 -21.74 -0.55
N GLU A 114 -4.28 -22.85 0.17
CA GLU A 114 -5.35 -23.83 0.43
C GLU A 114 -6.55 -23.19 1.18
N CYS A 115 -6.28 -22.30 2.13
CA CYS A 115 -7.34 -21.55 2.80
C CYS A 115 -8.10 -20.64 1.84
N THR A 116 -7.39 -19.93 0.95
CA THR A 116 -8.02 -19.03 -0.02
C THR A 116 -8.89 -19.79 -1.02
N GLU A 117 -8.40 -20.90 -1.57
CA GLU A 117 -9.18 -21.77 -2.48
C GLU A 117 -10.46 -22.27 -1.81
N LYS A 118 -10.34 -22.77 -0.57
CA LYS A 118 -11.49 -23.24 0.20
C LYS A 118 -12.51 -22.13 0.46
N THR A 119 -12.03 -20.93 0.81
CA THR A 119 -12.90 -19.79 1.13
C THR A 119 -13.63 -19.30 -0.11
N VAL A 120 -12.93 -19.16 -1.23
CA VAL A 120 -13.54 -18.78 -2.52
C VAL A 120 -14.58 -19.81 -2.96
N ALA A 121 -14.27 -21.10 -2.90
CA ALA A 121 -15.23 -22.15 -3.21
C ALA A 121 -16.48 -22.10 -2.31
N GLY A 122 -16.32 -21.76 -1.02
CA GLY A 122 -17.43 -21.58 -0.09
C GLY A 122 -18.31 -20.37 -0.40
N ILE A 123 -17.70 -19.27 -0.86
CA ILE A 123 -18.40 -18.06 -1.31
C ILE A 123 -19.19 -18.37 -2.58
N GLU A 124 -18.55 -18.96 -3.59
CA GLU A 124 -19.20 -19.32 -4.86
C GLU A 124 -20.38 -20.27 -4.64
N ALA A 125 -20.24 -21.27 -3.75
CA ALA A 125 -21.32 -22.18 -3.42
C ALA A 125 -22.53 -21.49 -2.77
N ARG A 126 -22.31 -20.44 -1.97
CA ARG A 126 -23.39 -19.63 -1.37
C ARG A 126 -24.06 -18.74 -2.38
N GLU A 127 -23.29 -18.15 -3.29
CA GLU A 127 -23.81 -17.27 -4.34
C GLU A 127 -24.52 -18.06 -5.46
N GLY A 128 -24.18 -19.34 -5.64
CA GLY A 128 -24.78 -20.27 -6.59
C GLY A 128 -26.00 -21.06 -6.10
N GLY A 129 -26.56 -20.77 -4.91
CA GLY A 129 -27.75 -21.45 -4.37
C GLY A 129 -29.04 -21.25 -5.22
N PRO A 130 -30.02 -22.17 -5.14
CA PRO A 130 -31.03 -22.34 -6.18
C PRO A 130 -31.89 -21.10 -6.35
N LYS A 131 -31.97 -20.58 -7.60
CA LYS A 131 -33.06 -19.69 -8.00
C LYS A 131 -34.37 -20.42 -7.72
N LEU A 132 -35.12 -19.94 -6.73
CA LEU A 132 -36.52 -20.31 -6.50
C LEU A 132 -37.27 -20.15 -7.84
N VAL A 133 -37.73 -21.27 -8.37
CA VAL A 133 -38.66 -21.36 -9.51
C VAL A 133 -40.07 -21.10 -9.00
#